data_AF-A0A4R8LM48-F1
#
_entry.id   AF-A0A4R8LM48-F1
#
_cell.length_a   1.000
_cell.length_b   1.000
_cell.length_c   1.000
_cell.angle_alpha   90.00
_cell.angle_beta   90.00
_cell.angle_gamma   90.00
#
_symmetry.space_group_name_H-M   'P 1'
#
loop_
_entity.id
_entity.type
_entity.pdbx_description
1 polymer ?
#
loop_
_entity_poly.entity_id
_entity_poly.type
_entity_poly.pdbx_seq_one_letter_code
_entity_poly.pdbx_strand_id
1 'polypeptide(L)'
;MFALESRHPSGIPATLPTTMYNDNALLRRERNLLVLLAVICIALVGGALYLQFVEHQDPCPLCIIQRYFYLLIAIFALLGSRFHRWPGVRLLEALALLSAAGGIATAARHVYIQVHPNFSCGFDELQPIVDGLPPAHWLPSVFKVAGLCETPYPPIFGILLPGWSLIGFVVAFVALAATLWRHRHAR
;
A
#
# COMPACT_ATOMS: atom_id res chain seq x y z
N MET A 1 -44.33 10.72 59.12
CA MET A 1 -43.00 11.23 59.51
C MET A 1 -41.99 10.52 58.60
N PHE A 2 -41.44 11.27 57.62
CA PHE A 2 -40.39 10.93 56.63
C PHE A 2 -40.68 9.74 55.69
N ALA A 3 -40.86 9.83 54.36
CA ALA A 3 -40.25 10.64 53.29
C ALA A 3 -38.72 10.54 53.20
N LEU A 4 -38.23 9.89 52.13
CA LEU A 4 -37.05 10.15 51.29
C LEU A 4 -36.49 8.81 50.76
N GLU A 5 -35.90 8.63 49.57
CA GLU A 5 -35.79 9.36 48.31
C GLU A 5 -34.75 8.54 47.50
N SER A 6 -34.95 8.52 46.19
CA SER A 6 -34.08 8.02 45.11
C SER A 6 -32.59 7.76 45.38
N ARG A 7 -32.05 6.76 44.66
CA ARG A 7 -31.07 6.99 43.58
C ARG A 7 -30.79 5.74 42.75
N HIS A 8 -31.56 5.58 41.69
CA HIS A 8 -30.98 5.26 40.39
C HIS A 8 -30.64 6.61 39.75
N PRO A 9 -29.39 6.86 39.33
CA PRO A 9 -29.17 6.95 37.89
C PRO A 9 -27.72 6.67 37.45
N SER A 10 -27.53 5.66 36.62
CA SER A 10 -26.50 5.73 35.58
C SER A 10 -27.13 5.20 34.30
N GLY A 11 -27.76 6.14 33.59
CA GLY A 11 -28.47 5.92 32.35
C GLY A 11 -27.57 5.27 31.30
N ILE A 12 -27.76 3.97 31.12
CA ILE A 12 -27.46 3.29 29.88
C ILE A 12 -28.68 3.59 28.98
N PRO A 13 -28.59 4.46 27.96
CA PRO A 13 -29.67 4.54 26.99
C PRO A 13 -29.77 3.19 26.28
N ALA A 14 -30.80 2.43 26.63
CA ALA A 14 -31.13 1.09 26.16
C ALA A 14 -31.64 1.06 24.70
N THR A 15 -31.15 1.95 23.83
CA THR A 15 -31.56 2.04 22.42
C THR A 15 -30.40 2.52 21.53
N LEU A 16 -29.24 1.88 21.60
CA LEU A 16 -28.32 1.86 20.46
C LEU A 16 -28.48 0.48 19.79
N PRO A 17 -28.94 0.41 18.54
CA PRO A 17 -29.15 -0.87 17.90
C PRO A 17 -27.80 -1.57 17.81
N THR A 18 -27.74 -2.82 18.25
CA THR A 18 -26.54 -3.68 18.23
C THR A 18 -25.89 -3.73 16.84
N THR A 19 -26.65 -3.43 15.79
CA THR A 19 -26.18 -3.23 14.41
C THR A 19 -25.22 -2.04 14.28
N MET A 20 -25.56 -0.86 14.81
CA MET A 20 -24.68 0.32 14.73
C MET A 20 -23.37 0.17 15.49
N TYR A 21 -23.36 -0.53 16.63
CA TYR A 21 -22.12 -0.77 17.38
C TYR A 21 -21.14 -1.66 16.59
N ASN A 22 -21.65 -2.73 15.96
CA ASN A 22 -20.85 -3.61 15.11
C ASN A 22 -20.35 -2.90 13.85
N ASP A 23 -21.15 -2.05 13.22
CA ASP A 23 -20.74 -1.30 12.03
C ASP A 23 -19.58 -0.33 12.33
N ASN A 24 -19.64 0.39 13.45
CA ASN A 24 -18.58 1.30 13.87
C ASN A 24 -17.28 0.56 14.26
N ALA A 25 -17.41 -0.62 14.89
CA ALA A 25 -16.26 -1.46 15.23
C ALA A 25 -15.58 -2.05 13.98
N LEU A 26 -16.36 -2.49 12.99
CA LEU A 26 -15.85 -2.98 11.71
C LEU A 26 -15.14 -1.87 10.91
N LEU A 27 -15.76 -0.69 10.78
CA LEU A 27 -15.14 0.48 10.14
C LEU A 27 -13.83 0.90 10.82
N ARG A 28 -13.79 0.87 12.15
CA ARG A 28 -12.58 1.20 12.91
C ARG A 28 -11.47 0.17 12.68
N ARG A 29 -11.82 -1.12 12.52
CA ARG A 29 -10.87 -2.19 12.22
C ARG A 29 -10.32 -2.08 10.80
N GLU A 30 -11.17 -1.85 9.80
CA GLU A 30 -10.74 -1.58 8.43
C GLU A 30 -9.81 -0.38 8.38
N ARG A 31 -10.19 0.74 9.01
CA ARG A 31 -9.37 1.94 9.06
C ARG A 31 -7.99 1.69 9.66
N ASN A 32 -7.92 0.92 10.75
CA ASN A 32 -6.64 0.57 11.35
C ASN A 32 -5.78 -0.29 10.40
N LEU A 33 -6.39 -1.22 9.65
CA LEU A 33 -5.68 -2.01 8.64
C LEU A 33 -5.17 -1.14 7.48
N LEU A 34 -5.99 -0.22 6.97
CA LEU A 34 -5.63 0.73 5.92
C LEU A 34 -4.46 1.64 6.35
N VAL A 35 -4.51 2.17 7.58
CA VAL A 35 -3.42 3.00 8.13
C VAL A 35 -2.15 2.17 8.31
N LEU A 36 -2.26 0.95 8.85
CA LEU A 36 -1.11 0.07 9.05
C LEU A 36 -0.48 -0.31 7.71
N LEU A 37 -1.30 -0.58 6.68
CA LEU A 37 -0.84 -0.81 5.32
C LEU A 37 -0.10 0.41 4.75
N ALA A 38 -0.67 1.60 4.88
CA ALA A 38 -0.04 2.84 4.42
C ALA A 38 1.31 3.07 5.09
N VAL A 39 1.41 2.84 6.40
CA VAL A 39 2.67 2.94 7.16
C VAL A 39 3.70 1.93 6.66
N ILE A 40 3.30 0.67 6.42
CA ILE A 40 4.19 -0.35 5.84
C ILE A 40 4.69 0.07 4.45
N CYS A 41 3.80 0.55 3.57
CA CYS A 41 4.18 1.00 2.23
C CYS A 41 5.17 2.17 2.28
N ILE A 42 4.94 3.16 3.15
CA ILE A 42 5.85 4.29 3.36
C ILE A 42 7.19 3.80 3.92
N ALA A 43 7.19 2.87 4.87
CA ALA A 43 8.41 2.30 5.42
C ALA A 43 9.23 1.54 4.36
N LEU A 44 8.58 0.77 3.48
CA LEU A 44 9.22 0.07 2.36
C LEU A 44 9.84 1.06 1.36
N VAL A 45 9.13 2.14 1.01
CA VAL A 45 9.68 3.20 0.17
C VAL A 45 10.86 3.89 0.86
N GLY A 46 10.77 4.17 2.16
CA GLY A 46 11.86 4.73 2.96
C GLY A 46 13.10 3.82 2.99
N GLY A 47 12.91 2.51 3.14
CA GLY A 47 13.99 1.53 3.04
C GLY A 47 14.65 1.50 1.66
N ALA A 48 13.86 1.62 0.59
CA ALA A 48 14.40 1.72 -0.77
C ALA A 48 15.20 3.01 -0.99
N LEU A 49 14.78 4.15 -0.41
CA LEU A 49 15.55 5.38 -0.45
C LEU A 49 16.85 5.25 0.37
N TYR A 50 16.80 4.58 1.52
CA TYR A 50 17.99 4.33 2.33
C TYR A 50 19.06 3.58 1.52
N LEU A 51 18.68 2.52 0.81
CA LEU A 51 19.60 1.77 -0.06
C LEU A 51 20.15 2.65 -1.20
N GLN A 52 19.34 3.54 -1.77
CA GLN A 52 19.80 4.44 -2.83
C GLN A 52 20.82 5.47 -2.32
N PHE A 53 20.59 6.07 -1.15
CA PHE A 53 21.45 7.14 -0.63
C PHE A 53 22.68 6.62 0.14
N VAL A 54 22.57 5.47 0.81
CA VAL A 54 23.62 4.91 1.67
C VAL A 54 24.46 3.88 0.91
N GLU A 55 23.84 2.98 0.16
CA GLU A 55 24.54 1.94 -0.61
C GLU A 55 24.85 2.39 -2.05
N HIS A 56 24.48 3.62 -2.43
CA HIS A 56 24.71 4.21 -3.75
C HIS A 56 24.24 3.32 -4.92
N GLN A 57 23.14 2.59 -4.75
CA GLN A 57 22.58 1.76 -5.81
C GLN A 57 21.78 2.60 -6.82
N ASP A 58 22.09 2.45 -8.10
CA ASP A 58 21.40 3.16 -9.18
C ASP A 58 19.95 2.66 -9.35
N PRO A 59 18.94 3.56 -9.32
CA PRO A 59 17.55 3.18 -9.47
C PRO A 59 17.24 2.74 -10.91
N CYS A 60 16.63 1.57 -11.04
CA CYS A 60 16.11 1.04 -12.30
C CYS A 60 14.71 1.60 -12.64
N PRO A 61 14.30 1.69 -13.91
CA PRO A 61 12.99 2.25 -14.28
C PRO A 61 11.81 1.44 -13.70
N LEU A 62 11.89 0.10 -13.66
CA LEU A 62 10.85 -0.72 -13.02
C LEU A 62 10.79 -0.50 -11.50
N CYS A 63 11.93 -0.26 -10.86
CA CYS A 63 12.03 0.00 -9.42
C CYS A 63 11.30 1.30 -9.06
N ILE A 64 11.47 2.34 -9.88
CA ILE A 64 10.76 3.61 -9.73
C ILE A 64 9.25 3.42 -9.92
N ILE A 65 8.83 2.66 -10.92
CA ILE A 65 7.41 2.31 -11.12
C ILE A 65 6.82 1.59 -9.90
N GLN A 66 7.56 0.65 -9.30
CA GLN A 66 7.13 -0.02 -8.07
C GLN A 66 6.95 0.98 -6.92
N ARG A 67 7.87 1.94 -6.74
CA ARG A 67 7.72 2.99 -5.72
C ARG A 67 6.46 3.82 -5.95
N TYR A 68 6.12 4.15 -7.19
CA TYR A 68 4.86 4.81 -7.51
C TYR A 68 3.64 3.98 -7.11
N PHE A 69 3.61 2.68 -7.42
CA PHE A 69 2.51 1.82 -6.98
C PHE A 69 2.38 1.78 -5.45
N TYR A 70 3.47 1.70 -4.71
CA TYR A 70 3.43 1.78 -3.24
C TYR A 70 2.88 3.12 -2.73
N LEU A 71 3.27 4.23 -3.34
CA LEU A 71 2.74 5.56 -2.99
C LEU A 71 1.25 5.67 -3.33
N LEU A 72 0.81 5.16 -4.48
CA LEU A 72 -0.61 5.12 -4.85
C LEU A 72 -1.42 4.30 -3.83
N ILE A 73 -0.93 3.12 -3.45
CA ILE A 73 -1.58 2.29 -2.42
C ILE A 73 -1.66 3.04 -1.09
N ALA A 74 -0.57 3.68 -0.66
CA ALA A 74 -0.54 4.44 0.58
C ALA A 74 -1.53 5.62 0.55
N ILE A 75 -1.61 6.36 -0.56
CA ILE A 75 -2.55 7.48 -0.75
C ILE A 75 -4.00 6.97 -0.72
N PHE A 76 -4.32 5.93 -1.48
CA PHE A 76 -5.68 5.37 -1.49
C PHE A 76 -6.07 4.79 -0.12
N ALA A 77 -5.13 4.15 0.59
CA ALA A 77 -5.36 3.65 1.93
C ALA A 77 -5.59 4.78 2.95
N LEU A 78 -4.82 5.87 2.89
CA LEU A 78 -5.00 7.05 3.74
C LEU A 78 -6.30 7.80 3.45
N LEU A 79 -6.65 7.97 2.17
CA LEU A 79 -7.93 8.55 1.76
C LEU A 79 -9.08 7.66 2.25
N GLY A 80 -8.97 6.34 2.08
CA GLY A 80 -9.95 5.36 2.55
C GLY A 80 -10.17 5.44 4.05
N SER A 81 -9.09 5.62 4.82
CA SER A 81 -9.14 5.83 6.27
C SER A 81 -9.87 7.12 6.69
N ARG A 82 -9.87 8.16 5.84
CA ARG A 82 -10.52 9.45 6.14
C ARG A 82 -12.03 9.40 5.88
N PHE A 83 -12.50 8.57 4.97
CA PHE A 83 -13.92 8.47 4.63
C PHE A 83 -14.73 7.72 5.70
N HIS A 84 -15.89 8.28 6.07
CA HIS A 84 -16.85 7.66 7.00
C HIS A 84 -17.97 6.87 6.30
N ARG A 85 -17.95 6.80 4.96
CA ARG A 85 -19.00 6.16 4.16
C ARG A 85 -18.47 4.88 3.54
N TRP A 86 -19.10 3.75 3.86
CA TRP A 86 -18.85 2.41 3.30
C TRP A 86 -18.61 2.34 1.77
N PRO A 87 -19.41 2.99 0.90
CA PRO A 87 -19.16 2.90 -0.55
C PRO A 87 -17.86 3.60 -0.98
N GLY A 88 -17.46 4.68 -0.31
CA GLY A 88 -16.22 5.40 -0.60
C GLY A 88 -14.99 4.61 -0.20
N VAL A 89 -15.04 3.95 0.96
CA VAL A 89 -13.96 3.06 1.44
C VAL A 89 -13.75 1.90 0.48
N ARG A 90 -14.84 1.22 0.07
CA ARG A 90 -14.75 0.09 -0.88
C ARG A 90 -14.19 0.49 -2.25
N LEU A 91 -14.57 1.66 -2.75
CA LEU A 91 -14.04 2.15 -4.03
C LEU A 91 -12.53 2.35 -3.93
N LEU A 92 -12.06 2.98 -2.85
CA LEU A 92 -10.63 3.23 -2.64
C LEU A 92 -9.85 1.95 -2.36
N GLU A 93 -10.40 0.99 -1.61
CA GLU A 93 -9.83 -0.34 -1.45
C GLU A 93 -9.70 -1.06 -2.79
N ALA A 94 -10.72 -0.99 -3.66
CA ALA A 94 -10.66 -1.59 -4.99
C ALA A 94 -9.59 -0.94 -5.87
N LEU A 95 -9.45 0.40 -5.81
CA LEU A 95 -8.36 1.11 -6.51
C LEU A 95 -6.98 0.74 -5.95
N ALA A 96 -6.84 0.62 -4.62
CA ALA A 96 -5.61 0.17 -3.98
C ALA A 96 -5.26 -1.27 -4.38
N LEU A 97 -6.26 -2.15 -4.49
CA LEU A 97 -6.10 -3.54 -4.89
C LEU A 97 -5.69 -3.66 -6.37
N LEU A 98 -6.27 -2.85 -7.26
CA LEU A 98 -5.82 -2.74 -8.66
C LEU A 98 -4.37 -2.23 -8.75
N SER A 99 -4.01 -1.24 -7.93
CA SER A 99 -2.65 -0.72 -7.85
C SER A 99 -1.66 -1.78 -7.37
N ALA A 100 -2.05 -2.57 -6.36
CA ALA A 100 -1.26 -3.70 -5.86
C ALA A 100 -1.09 -4.79 -6.93
N ALA A 101 -2.12 -5.11 -7.70
CA ALA A 101 -2.01 -6.05 -8.82
C ALA A 101 -1.02 -5.56 -9.90
N GLY A 102 -1.04 -4.26 -10.22
CA GLY A 102 -0.04 -3.63 -11.10
C GLY A 102 1.38 -3.70 -10.53
N GLY A 103 1.53 -3.48 -9.23
CA GLY A 103 2.80 -3.66 -8.50
C GLY A 103 3.33 -5.10 -8.54
N ILE A 104 2.46 -6.10 -8.37
CA ILE A 104 2.82 -7.52 -8.50
C ILE A 104 3.29 -7.83 -9.92
N ALA A 105 2.56 -7.39 -10.95
CA ALA A 105 2.92 -7.63 -12.34
C ALA A 105 4.30 -7.03 -12.69
N THR A 106 4.55 -5.80 -12.25
CA THR A 106 5.85 -5.13 -12.48
C THR A 106 6.98 -5.76 -11.68
N ALA A 107 6.74 -6.16 -10.42
CA ALA A 107 7.73 -6.86 -9.61
C ALA A 107 8.06 -8.26 -10.14
N ALA A 108 7.05 -9.03 -10.56
CA ALA A 108 7.25 -10.33 -11.18
C ALA A 108 8.07 -10.22 -12.47
N ARG A 109 7.77 -9.22 -13.31
CA ARG A 109 8.56 -8.94 -14.51
C ARG A 109 10.01 -8.56 -14.17
N HIS A 110 10.23 -7.80 -13.11
CA HIS A 110 11.57 -7.42 -12.70
C HIS A 110 12.39 -8.64 -12.23
N VAL A 111 11.81 -9.51 -11.41
CA VAL A 111 12.45 -10.79 -11.02
C VAL A 111 12.74 -11.65 -12.25
N TYR A 112 11.82 -11.72 -13.22
CA TYR A 112 12.02 -12.46 -14.46
C TYR A 112 13.22 -11.95 -15.27
N ILE A 113 13.36 -10.62 -15.43
CA ILE A 113 14.50 -10.01 -16.14
C ILE A 113 15.82 -10.29 -15.40
N GLN A 114 15.80 -10.28 -14.07
CA GLN A 114 16.99 -10.53 -13.27
C GLN A 114 17.48 -11.99 -13.36
N VAL A 115 16.57 -12.95 -13.63
CA VAL A 115 16.89 -14.35 -13.88
C VAL A 115 17.21 -14.62 -15.36
N HIS A 116 16.68 -13.80 -16.28
CA HIS A 116 16.88 -13.93 -17.72
C HIS A 116 17.48 -12.65 -18.35
N PRO A 117 18.81 -12.46 -18.26
CA PRO A 117 19.48 -11.23 -18.68
C PRO A 117 19.44 -10.94 -20.20
N ASN A 118 18.94 -11.87 -21.03
CA ASN A 118 18.83 -11.66 -22.48
C ASN A 118 17.57 -10.88 -22.91
N PHE A 119 16.71 -10.45 -21.97
CA PHE A 119 15.51 -9.69 -22.28
C PHE A 119 15.71 -8.19 -22.03
N SER A 120 15.53 -7.38 -23.07
CA SER A 120 15.54 -5.91 -22.94
C SER A 120 14.51 -5.46 -21.91
N CYS A 121 14.95 -4.65 -20.94
CA CYS A 121 14.11 -4.13 -19.87
C CYS A 121 12.98 -3.19 -20.36
N GLY A 122 12.95 -2.83 -21.66
CA GLY A 122 12.06 -1.81 -22.21
C GLY A 122 12.41 -0.41 -21.71
N PHE A 123 13.70 -0.20 -21.43
CA PHE A 123 14.26 1.01 -20.84
C PHE A 123 13.86 2.26 -21.63
N ASP A 124 14.01 2.24 -22.96
CA ASP A 124 13.71 3.36 -23.87
C ASP A 124 12.23 3.75 -23.91
N GLU A 125 11.32 2.80 -23.67
CA GLU A 125 9.87 3.04 -23.68
C GLU A 125 9.37 3.52 -22.31
N LEU A 126 9.94 2.99 -21.22
CA LEU A 126 9.51 3.30 -19.85
C LEU A 126 10.14 4.59 -19.31
N GLN A 127 11.37 4.92 -19.69
CA GLN A 127 12.05 6.15 -19.23
C GLN A 127 11.26 7.44 -19.50
N PRO A 128 10.83 7.76 -20.73
CA PRO A 128 10.12 9.01 -20.99
C PRO A 128 8.77 9.10 -20.28
N ILE A 129 8.10 7.96 -20.04
CA ILE A 129 6.85 7.90 -19.28
C ILE A 129 7.11 8.18 -17.79
N VAL A 130 8.20 7.63 -17.24
CA VAL A 130 8.61 7.79 -15.84
C VAL A 130 9.16 9.19 -15.56
N ASP A 131 9.99 9.74 -16.44
CA ASP A 131 10.54 11.09 -16.33
C ASP A 131 9.49 12.18 -16.64
N GLY A 132 8.43 11.84 -17.39
CA GLY A 132 7.29 12.71 -17.65
C GLY A 132 6.25 12.78 -16.52
N LEU A 133 6.34 11.91 -15.51
CA LEU A 133 5.42 11.93 -14.37
C LEU A 133 5.70 13.16 -13.48
N PRO A 134 4.67 13.93 -13.07
CA PRO A 134 4.83 15.17 -12.32
C PRO A 134 5.76 15.08 -11.09
N PRO A 135 5.78 13.99 -10.28
CA PRO A 135 6.70 13.85 -9.15
C PRO A 135 8.18 13.80 -9.55
N ALA A 136 8.51 13.31 -10.75
CA ALA A 136 9.89 13.27 -11.25
C ALA A 136 10.44 14.68 -11.52
N HIS A 137 9.56 15.64 -11.83
CA HIS A 137 9.92 17.04 -12.03
C HIS A 137 10.23 17.77 -10.72
N TRP A 138 9.54 17.42 -9.63
CA TRP A 138 9.73 18.06 -8.30
C TRP A 138 10.90 17.47 -7.50
N LEU A 139 11.20 16.18 -7.66
CA LEU A 139 12.27 15.47 -6.95
C LEU A 139 13.13 14.62 -7.90
N PRO A 140 13.87 15.25 -8.84
CA PRO A 140 14.66 14.53 -9.85
C PRO A 140 15.73 13.64 -9.22
N SER A 141 16.29 14.01 -8.06
CA SER A 141 17.32 13.23 -7.35
C SER A 141 16.84 11.85 -6.89
N VAL A 142 15.54 11.67 -6.72
CA VAL A 142 14.94 10.42 -6.19
C VAL A 142 14.29 9.59 -7.31
N PHE A 143 13.80 10.24 -8.37
CA PHE A 143 12.96 9.62 -9.39
C PHE A 143 13.60 9.55 -10.79
N LYS A 144 14.78 10.16 -11.00
CA LYS A 144 15.48 10.07 -12.28
C LYS A 144 16.15 8.71 -12.44
N VAL A 145 15.96 8.10 -13.60
CA VAL A 145 16.53 6.79 -13.93
C VAL A 145 18.04 6.93 -14.16
N ALA A 146 18.84 6.12 -13.46
CA ALA A 146 20.30 6.14 -13.57
C ALA A 146 20.91 4.75 -13.84
N GLY A 147 20.15 3.67 -13.69
CA GLY A 147 20.66 2.29 -13.81
C GLY A 147 19.90 1.42 -14.81
N LEU A 148 20.59 0.40 -15.33
CA LEU A 148 20.00 -0.68 -16.12
C LEU A 148 19.36 -1.72 -15.19
N CYS A 149 18.27 -2.36 -15.62
CA CYS A 149 17.56 -3.36 -14.78
C CYS A 149 18.28 -4.70 -14.65
N GLU A 150 19.31 -4.92 -15.45
CA GLU A 150 20.11 -6.16 -15.48
C GLU A 150 21.27 -6.13 -14.48
N THR A 151 21.54 -4.97 -13.84
CA THR A 151 22.65 -4.87 -12.90
C THR A 151 22.36 -5.71 -11.65
N PRO A 152 23.24 -6.69 -11.33
CA PRO A 152 23.05 -7.52 -10.15
C PRO A 152 23.48 -6.73 -8.91
N TYR A 153 22.51 -6.39 -8.06
CA TYR A 153 22.79 -5.85 -6.73
C TYR A 153 23.00 -6.97 -5.71
N PRO A 154 23.84 -6.74 -4.67
CA PRO A 154 24.06 -7.73 -3.63
C PRO A 154 22.71 -8.12 -2.97
N PRO A 155 22.37 -9.42 -2.92
CA PRO A 155 21.10 -9.86 -2.37
C PRO A 155 21.07 -9.64 -0.85
N ILE A 156 19.98 -9.04 -0.36
CA ILE A 156 19.78 -8.81 1.07
C ILE A 156 19.15 -10.08 1.65
N PHE A 157 19.83 -10.74 2.59
CA PHE A 157 19.43 -12.05 3.15
C PHE A 157 19.27 -13.16 2.10
N GLY A 158 20.02 -13.09 0.98
CA GLY A 158 19.93 -14.08 -0.10
C GLY A 158 18.71 -13.91 -1.02
N ILE A 159 17.90 -12.86 -0.81
CA ILE A 159 16.75 -12.50 -1.65
C ILE A 159 17.07 -11.19 -2.38
N LEU A 160 16.69 -11.13 -3.66
CA LEU A 160 16.87 -9.94 -4.50
C LEU A 160 15.95 -8.80 -4.00
N LEU A 161 16.39 -7.54 -4.09
CA LEU A 161 15.54 -6.37 -3.80
C LEU A 161 14.13 -6.46 -4.44
N PRO A 162 13.97 -6.79 -5.74
CA PRO A 162 12.64 -6.92 -6.32
C PRO A 162 11.80 -8.06 -5.75
N GLY A 163 12.45 -9.10 -5.20
CA GLY A 163 11.77 -10.18 -4.47
C GLY A 163 11.12 -9.68 -3.18
N TRP A 164 11.82 -8.85 -2.41
CA TRP A 164 11.24 -8.19 -1.22
C TRP A 164 10.07 -7.28 -1.57
N SER A 165 10.19 -6.49 -2.65
CA SER A 165 9.09 -5.68 -3.16
C SER A 165 7.89 -6.52 -3.59
N LEU A 166 8.11 -7.67 -4.24
CA LEU A 166 7.06 -8.59 -4.64
C LEU A 166 6.29 -9.13 -3.43
N ILE A 167 7.02 -9.56 -2.39
CA ILE A 167 6.40 -10.04 -1.14
C ILE A 167 5.53 -8.93 -0.53
N GLY A 168 6.04 -7.70 -0.45
CA GLY A 168 5.28 -6.56 0.08
C GLY A 168 3.98 -6.30 -0.70
N PHE A 169 4.02 -6.35 -2.04
CA PHE A 169 2.81 -6.17 -2.86
C PHE A 169 1.82 -7.33 -2.70
N VAL A 170 2.31 -8.57 -2.63
CA VAL A 170 1.45 -9.75 -2.40
C VAL A 170 0.78 -9.66 -1.03
N VAL A 171 1.51 -9.29 0.02
CA VAL A 171 0.95 -9.11 1.37
C VAL A 171 -0.11 -8.00 1.36
N ALA A 172 0.16 -6.88 0.70
CA ALA A 172 -0.81 -5.79 0.55
C ALA A 172 -2.06 -6.25 -0.21
N PHE A 173 -1.90 -6.97 -1.32
CA PHE A 173 -2.99 -7.49 -2.12
C PHE A 173 -3.85 -8.49 -1.34
N VAL A 174 -3.23 -9.44 -0.63
CA VAL A 174 -3.93 -10.43 0.19
C VAL A 174 -4.67 -9.77 1.34
N ALA A 175 -4.07 -8.77 2.00
CA ALA A 175 -4.72 -8.02 3.07
C ALA A 175 -5.99 -7.31 2.57
N LEU A 176 -5.89 -6.59 1.45
CA LEU A 176 -7.03 -5.89 0.82
C LEU A 176 -8.08 -6.86 0.25
N ALA A 177 -7.65 -7.98 -0.34
CA ALA A 177 -8.57 -8.99 -0.83
C ALA A 177 -9.34 -9.64 0.33
N ALA A 178 -8.65 -9.92 1.45
CA ALA A 178 -9.27 -10.51 2.63
C ALA A 178 -10.28 -9.58 3.29
N THR A 179 -10.06 -8.26 3.32
CA THR A 179 -11.07 -7.30 3.79
C THR A 179 -12.28 -7.35 2.86
N LEU A 180 -12.07 -7.20 1.55
CA LEU A 180 -13.15 -7.21 0.55
C LEU A 180 -14.01 -8.49 0.60
N TRP A 181 -13.36 -9.65 0.81
CA TRP A 181 -14.03 -10.95 0.83
C TRP A 181 -14.91 -11.12 2.07
N ARG A 182 -14.44 -10.67 3.24
CA ARG A 182 -15.24 -10.66 4.49
C ARG A 182 -16.49 -9.80 4.32
N HIS A 183 -16.38 -8.67 3.61
CA HIS A 183 -17.52 -7.78 3.34
C HIS A 183 -18.55 -8.35 2.37
N ARG A 184 -18.17 -9.31 1.51
CA ARG A 184 -19.13 -10.03 0.65
C ARG A 184 -19.85 -11.15 1.40
N HIS A 185 -19.18 -11.85 2.30
CA HIS A 185 -19.79 -12.93 3.09
C HIS A 185 -20.65 -12.47 4.27
N ALA A 186 -20.50 -11.21 4.70
CA ALA A 186 -21.33 -10.62 5.75
C ALA A 186 -22.67 -10.03 5.23
N ARG A 187 -22.94 -10.12 3.91
CA ARG A 187 -24.23 -9.81 3.29
C ARG A 187 -24.94 -11.10 2.91
#